data_AF-A0A0Q7BJQ4-F1
#
_entry.id   AF-A0A0Q7BJQ4-F1
#
_cell.length_a   1.000
_cell.length_b   1.000
_cell.length_c   1.000
_cell.angle_alpha   90.00
_cell.angle_beta   90.00
_cell.angle_gamma   90.00
#
_symmetry.space_group_name_H-M   'P 1'
#
loop_
_entity.id
_entity.type
_entity.pdbx_description
1 polymer ?
#
loop_
_entity_poly.entity_id
_entity_poly.type
_entity_poly.pdbx_seq_one_letter_code
_entity_poly.pdbx_strand_id
1 'polypeptide(L)'
;MADPEHAEGERLDCSAQAHLDIALTDGRLNRGLVPITGLLEYTDALALEAQIKAGAHALLVDHPELDLDTRRAMAAGQLGGDAAAPREVVIYAHHQPDEAHGIVTVEGGHVPYATIDQLVEWCTTRGTKVSIRPVLDLSEEITVDRYAPTARQREQAILLTPTCVFPHCSKDARGCDLDHITAYSQGGKTTSWNLAPLCRFHHRVKTFSTWTYRRTSRTSFIWTSPKGRVHPVDLTDVTDEHRRRTR
;
A
#
# COMPACT_ATOMS: atom_id res chain seq x y z
N MET A 1 32.13 32.27 43.74
CA MET A 1 31.62 33.20 42.73
C MET A 1 31.78 32.46 41.40
N ALA A 2 30.68 32.08 40.75
CA ALA A 2 30.78 31.29 39.51
C ALA A 2 31.41 32.16 38.42
N ASP A 3 32.37 31.60 37.68
CA ASP A 3 33.04 32.27 36.56
C ASP A 3 32.07 32.37 35.37
N PRO A 4 31.67 33.58 34.95
CA PRO A 4 30.67 33.77 33.90
C PRO A 4 31.14 33.27 32.53
N GLU A 5 32.44 33.28 32.23
CA GLU A 5 32.95 32.75 30.95
C GLU A 5 32.89 31.21 30.92
N HIS A 6 33.11 30.56 32.06
CA HIS A 6 32.95 29.10 32.19
C HIS A 6 31.47 28.69 32.03
N ALA A 7 30.56 29.41 32.67
CA ALA A 7 29.12 29.16 32.56
C ALA A 7 28.57 29.41 31.14
N GLU A 8 29.10 30.39 30.41
CA GLU A 8 28.73 30.63 29.01
C GLU A 8 29.31 29.57 28.06
N GLY A 9 30.52 29.08 28.34
CA GLY A 9 31.12 27.94 27.63
C GLY A 9 30.31 26.65 27.79
N GLU A 10 29.88 26.32 29.00
CA GLU A 10 29.00 25.16 29.28
C GLU A 10 27.64 25.29 28.57
N ARG A 11 27.08 26.50 28.51
CA ARG A 11 25.79 26.75 27.81
C ARG A 11 25.89 26.54 26.30
N LEU A 12 27.00 26.95 25.69
CA LEU A 12 27.25 26.74 24.25
C LEU A 12 27.46 25.25 23.91
N ASP A 13 28.09 24.47 24.80
CA ASP A 13 28.25 23.02 24.63
C ASP A 13 26.91 22.28 24.76
N CYS A 14 26.07 22.65 25.74
CA CYS A 14 24.70 22.11 25.86
C CYS A 14 23.85 22.33 24.60
N SER A 15 23.90 23.54 24.03
CA SER A 15 23.15 23.86 22.81
C SER A 15 23.67 23.10 21.58
N ALA A 16 24.98 22.82 21.53
CA ALA A 16 25.60 22.01 20.47
C ALA A 16 25.22 20.52 20.55
N GLN A 17 24.87 20.03 21.74
CA GLN A 17 24.46 18.64 21.96
C GLN A 17 22.94 18.44 21.93
N ALA A 18 22.14 19.52 21.93
CA ALA A 18 20.70 19.43 21.89
C ALA A 18 20.22 18.81 20.56
N HIS A 19 19.49 17.72 20.64
CA HIS A 19 18.95 16.99 19.49
C HIS A 19 17.69 16.22 19.88
N LEU A 20 16.81 15.96 18.92
CA LEU A 20 15.61 15.17 19.09
C LEU A 20 15.36 14.33 17.85
N ASP A 21 15.33 13.01 18.02
CA ASP A 21 15.16 12.03 16.97
C ASP A 21 13.84 11.27 17.13
N ILE A 22 13.12 11.10 16.02
CA ILE A 22 11.90 10.29 15.91
C ILE A 22 12.19 9.17 14.92
N ALA A 23 12.28 7.92 15.39
CA ALA A 23 12.75 6.79 14.60
C ALA A 23 11.67 6.21 13.65
N LEU A 24 11.24 7.00 12.65
CA LEU A 24 10.15 6.65 11.74
C LEU A 24 10.50 5.56 10.71
N THR A 25 11.78 5.35 10.42
CA THR A 25 12.27 4.47 9.34
C THR A 25 12.76 3.11 9.83
N ASP A 26 12.80 2.88 11.14
CA ASP A 26 13.26 1.60 11.68
C ASP A 26 12.15 0.55 11.52
N GLY A 27 12.42 -0.48 10.72
CA GLY A 27 11.45 -1.52 10.30
C GLY A 27 10.94 -2.43 11.44
N ARG A 28 11.32 -2.11 12.69
CA ARG A 28 10.80 -2.72 13.92
C ARG A 28 9.93 -1.71 14.67
N LEU A 29 8.82 -1.29 14.05
CA LEU A 29 7.72 -0.65 14.78
C LEU A 29 7.33 -1.58 15.92
N ASN A 30 7.49 -1.14 17.17
CA ASN A 30 7.22 -1.96 18.35
C ASN A 30 5.71 -2.09 18.53
N ARG A 31 5.07 -2.97 17.74
CA ARG A 31 3.61 -3.10 17.65
C ARG A 31 2.90 -1.77 17.37
N GLY A 32 3.50 -0.94 16.51
CA GLY A 32 2.97 0.40 16.16
C GLY A 32 3.47 1.56 17.02
N LEU A 33 4.36 1.31 18.00
CA LEU A 33 5.00 2.37 18.79
C LEU A 33 6.33 2.80 18.14
N VAL A 34 6.58 4.11 18.12
CA VAL A 34 7.80 4.75 17.62
C VAL A 34 8.54 5.40 18.79
N PRO A 35 9.83 5.06 19.02
CA PRO A 35 10.59 5.73 20.06
C PRO A 35 10.94 7.16 19.64
N ILE A 36 10.85 8.06 20.62
CA ILE A 36 11.34 9.43 20.54
C ILE A 36 12.48 9.54 21.55
N THR A 37 13.66 9.93 21.08
CA THR A 37 14.88 10.02 21.92
C THR A 37 15.60 11.32 21.65
N GLY A 38 16.28 11.87 22.64
CA GLY A 38 17.05 13.08 22.45
C GLY A 38 17.51 13.72 23.74
N LEU A 39 18.29 14.79 23.59
CA LEU A 39 18.70 15.69 24.66
C LEU A 39 18.14 17.07 24.36
N LEU A 40 17.40 17.63 25.32
CA LEU A 40 16.88 18.98 25.25
C LEU A 40 17.61 19.85 26.27
N GLU A 41 17.70 21.15 25.97
CA GLU A 41 18.11 22.11 26.99
C GLU A 41 17.13 22.04 28.18
N TYR A 42 17.65 22.20 29.40
CA TYR A 42 16.87 21.96 30.62
C TYR A 42 15.56 22.78 30.69
N THR A 43 15.60 24.04 30.27
CA THR A 43 14.43 24.92 30.26
C THR A 43 13.37 24.45 29.26
N ASP A 44 13.80 23.93 28.10
CA ASP A 44 12.90 23.41 27.07
C ASP A 44 12.33 22.05 27.47
N ALA A 45 13.13 21.19 28.11
CA ALA A 45 12.66 19.94 28.70
C ALA A 45 11.59 20.19 29.77
N LEU A 46 11.79 21.21 30.61
CA LEU A 46 10.82 21.59 31.65
C LEU A 46 9.52 22.12 31.05
N ALA A 47 9.61 22.96 30.01
CA ALA A 47 8.45 23.47 29.30
C ALA A 47 7.67 22.34 28.60
N LEU A 48 8.37 21.41 27.94
CA LEU A 48 7.79 20.25 27.28
C LEU A 48 7.07 19.33 28.28
N GLU A 49 7.70 19.02 29.41
CA GLU A 49 7.07 18.20 30.47
C GLU A 49 5.81 18.87 31.02
N ALA A 50 5.85 20.20 31.23
CA ALA A 50 4.68 20.94 31.69
C ALA A 50 3.52 20.87 30.69
N GLN A 51 3.81 20.99 29.39
CA GLN A 51 2.81 20.88 28.31
C GLN A 51 2.21 19.47 28.25
N ILE A 52 3.04 18.42 28.23
CA ILE A 52 2.60 17.02 28.20
C ILE A 52 1.74 16.71 29.42
N LYS A 53 2.15 17.15 30.61
CA LYS A 53 1.40 16.96 31.86
C LYS A 53 0.04 17.66 31.80
N ALA A 54 -0.02 18.90 31.31
CA ALA A 54 -1.26 19.64 31.18
C ALA A 54 -2.23 18.97 30.19
N GLY A 55 -1.74 18.55 29.02
CA GLY A 55 -2.53 17.82 28.02
C GLY A 55 -3.04 16.47 28.53
N ALA A 56 -2.18 15.69 29.21
CA ALA A 56 -2.58 14.42 29.79
C ALA A 56 -3.66 14.57 30.87
N HIS A 57 -3.61 15.67 31.63
CA HIS A 57 -4.64 15.99 32.62
C HIS A 57 -5.95 16.42 31.97
N ALA A 58 -5.91 17.21 30.90
CA ALA A 58 -7.10 17.57 30.14
C ALA A 58 -7.80 16.33 29.57
N LEU A 59 -7.04 15.39 29.01
CA LEU A 59 -7.55 14.13 28.46
C LEU A 59 -8.19 13.20 29.49
N LEU A 60 -7.96 13.39 30.80
CA LEU A 60 -8.63 12.59 31.84
C LEU A 60 -10.15 12.76 31.82
N VAL A 61 -10.63 13.92 31.39
CA VAL A 61 -12.08 14.22 31.33
C VAL A 61 -12.76 13.38 30.26
N ASP A 62 -12.18 13.34 29.06
CA ASP A 62 -12.77 12.66 27.90
C ASP A 62 -12.39 11.18 27.82
N HIS A 63 -11.24 10.81 28.40
CA HIS A 63 -10.69 9.45 28.39
C HIS A 63 -10.32 8.98 29.81
N PRO A 64 -11.30 8.82 30.72
CA PRO A 64 -11.04 8.38 32.09
C PRO A 64 -10.53 6.94 32.18
N GLU A 65 -10.83 6.10 31.18
CA GLU A 65 -10.47 4.69 31.09
C GLU A 65 -8.98 4.44 30.80
N LEU A 66 -8.29 5.42 30.21
CA LEU A 66 -6.88 5.30 29.85
C LEU A 66 -5.97 5.52 31.06
N ASP A 67 -4.84 4.81 31.09
CA ASP A 67 -3.81 5.05 32.09
C ASP A 67 -3.07 6.38 31.83
N LEU A 68 -2.29 6.81 32.84
CA LEU A 68 -1.57 8.08 32.76
C LEU A 68 -0.56 8.10 31.62
N ASP A 69 0.15 6.99 31.39
CA ASP A 69 1.21 6.91 30.39
C ASP A 69 0.64 7.01 28.97
N THR A 70 -0.50 6.39 28.71
CA THR A 70 -1.23 6.47 27.44
C THR A 70 -1.70 7.91 27.18
N ARG A 71 -2.28 8.58 28.18
CA ARG A 71 -2.69 9.99 28.03
C ARG A 71 -1.51 10.94 27.84
N ARG A 72 -0.36 10.68 28.46
CA ARG A 72 0.89 11.42 28.22
C ARG A 72 1.40 11.23 26.79
N ALA A 73 1.36 10.01 26.27
CA ALA A 73 1.74 9.73 24.88
C ALA A 73 0.81 10.45 23.88
N MET A 74 -0.50 10.46 24.12
CA MET A 74 -1.47 11.21 23.30
C MET A 74 -1.21 12.72 23.35
N ALA A 75 -0.98 13.28 24.55
CA ALA A 75 -0.68 14.69 24.73
C ALA A 75 0.62 15.10 24.00
N ALA A 76 1.66 14.25 24.01
CA ALA A 76 2.88 14.48 23.25
C ALA A 76 2.61 14.53 21.73
N GLY A 77 1.73 13.66 21.21
CA GLY A 77 1.33 13.66 19.80
C GLY A 77 0.61 14.95 19.36
N GLN A 78 -0.20 15.54 20.25
CA GLN A 78 -0.94 16.77 19.97
C GLN A 78 -0.05 18.01 19.82
N LEU A 79 1.20 17.98 20.32
CA LEU A 79 2.16 19.08 20.19
C LEU A 79 2.64 19.29 18.74
N GLY A 80 2.49 18.28 17.87
CA GLY A 80 2.75 18.40 16.43
C GLY A 80 1.73 19.26 15.66
N GLY A 81 0.64 19.67 16.32
CA GLY A 81 -0.48 20.42 15.73
C GLY A 81 -1.34 19.61 14.75
N ASP A 82 -2.48 20.18 14.34
CA ASP A 82 -3.37 19.67 13.27
C ASP A 82 -2.75 19.85 11.86
N ALA A 83 -1.44 19.64 11.70
CA ALA A 83 -0.73 19.92 10.47
C ALA A 83 -0.81 18.74 9.48
N ALA A 84 -2.02 18.38 9.06
CA ALA A 84 -2.19 17.58 7.85
C ALA A 84 -2.11 18.51 6.63
N ALA A 85 -0.91 18.71 6.10
CA ALA A 85 -0.78 19.24 4.74
C ALA A 85 -1.63 18.38 3.78
N PRO A 86 -2.42 18.99 2.86
CA PRO A 86 -3.25 18.25 1.95
C PRO A 86 -2.37 17.33 1.09
N ARG A 87 -2.65 16.03 1.18
CA ARG A 87 -1.91 14.96 0.50
C ARG A 87 -2.89 14.10 -0.31
N GLU A 88 -2.44 13.56 -1.43
CA GLU A 88 -3.19 12.51 -2.12
C GLU A 88 -3.00 11.21 -1.34
N VAL A 89 -4.09 10.65 -0.80
CA VAL A 89 -4.07 9.38 -0.07
C VAL A 89 -4.73 8.32 -0.94
N VAL A 90 -3.99 7.26 -1.26
CA VAL A 90 -4.52 6.05 -1.90
C VAL A 90 -4.72 5.00 -0.83
N ILE A 91 -5.99 4.66 -0.59
CA ILE A 91 -6.39 3.76 0.49
C ILE A 91 -6.74 2.40 -0.11
N TYR A 92 -6.05 1.35 0.34
CA TYR A 92 -6.34 -0.05 0.01
C TYR A 92 -7.02 -0.71 1.21
N ALA A 93 -8.36 -0.72 1.19
CA ALA A 93 -9.16 -1.29 2.26
C ALA A 93 -9.59 -2.73 1.93
N HIS A 94 -9.28 -3.66 2.82
CA HIS A 94 -10.00 -4.94 2.91
C HIS A 94 -11.25 -4.70 3.77
N HIS A 95 -12.44 -4.85 3.19
CA HIS A 95 -13.70 -4.77 3.93
C HIS A 95 -14.52 -6.03 3.65
N GLN A 96 -14.73 -6.85 4.69
CA GLN A 96 -15.85 -7.78 4.71
C GLN A 96 -17.09 -6.96 5.10
N PRO A 97 -18.26 -7.12 4.43
CA PRO A 97 -19.45 -6.29 4.64
C PRO A 97 -19.94 -6.15 6.10
N ASP A 98 -19.44 -6.99 7.01
CA ASP A 98 -19.99 -7.22 8.34
C ASP A 98 -19.02 -6.90 9.50
N GLU A 99 -17.80 -6.39 9.24
CA GLU A 99 -16.81 -6.06 10.29
C GLU A 99 -16.61 -4.54 10.45
N ALA A 100 -17.11 -3.99 11.56
CA ALA A 100 -17.08 -2.56 11.86
C ALA A 100 -15.74 -2.02 12.44
N HIS A 101 -14.74 -2.88 12.68
CA HIS A 101 -13.46 -2.47 13.28
C HIS A 101 -12.30 -3.15 12.55
N GLY A 102 -11.49 -2.38 11.80
CA GLY A 102 -10.38 -2.91 11.01
C GLY A 102 -9.26 -1.90 10.77
N ILE A 103 -8.05 -2.41 10.61
CA ILE A 103 -6.86 -1.62 10.24
C ILE A 103 -6.83 -1.52 8.71
N VAL A 104 -6.62 -0.31 8.18
CA VAL A 104 -6.55 -0.09 6.74
C VAL A 104 -5.09 0.07 6.31
N THR A 105 -4.71 -0.58 5.22
CA THR A 105 -3.38 -0.40 4.62
C THR A 105 -3.41 0.82 3.70
N VAL A 106 -2.45 1.72 3.89
CA VAL A 106 -2.33 2.95 3.10
C VAL A 106 -1.04 2.86 2.29
N GLU A 107 -1.14 2.87 0.97
CA GLU A 107 0.04 2.92 0.09
C GLU A 107 0.26 4.34 -0.41
N GLY A 108 1.52 4.77 -0.46
CA GLY A 108 1.91 6.12 -0.92
C GLY A 108 1.90 7.21 0.17
N GLY A 109 1.58 6.88 1.42
CA GLY A 109 1.78 7.74 2.59
C GLY A 109 3.05 7.37 3.36
N HIS A 110 3.58 8.31 4.17
CA HIS A 110 4.68 8.04 5.10
C HIS A 110 4.35 7.00 6.20
N VAL A 111 3.09 6.53 6.26
CA VAL A 111 2.60 5.55 7.24
C VAL A 111 1.88 4.42 6.49
N PRO A 112 2.30 3.14 6.64
CA PRO A 112 1.72 2.01 5.91
C PRO A 112 0.34 1.56 6.44
N TYR A 113 -0.08 2.07 7.60
CA TYR A 113 -1.34 1.74 8.26
C TYR A 113 -1.98 3.01 8.80
N ALA A 114 -3.32 3.06 8.81
CA ALA A 114 -4.08 4.13 9.45
C ALA A 114 -5.20 3.54 10.31
N THR A 115 -5.51 4.20 11.43
CA THR A 115 -6.73 3.92 12.18
C THR A 115 -7.95 4.46 11.42
N ILE A 116 -9.14 3.95 11.76
CA ILE A 116 -10.40 4.45 11.19
C ILE A 116 -10.57 5.94 11.52
N ASP A 117 -10.22 6.38 12.72
CA ASP A 117 -10.34 7.79 13.13
C ASP A 117 -9.41 8.71 12.34
N GLN A 118 -8.15 8.29 12.11
CA GLN A 118 -7.21 9.04 11.24
C GLN A 118 -7.72 9.13 9.80
N LEU A 119 -8.37 8.07 9.32
CA LEU A 119 -8.97 8.04 8.00
C LEU A 119 -10.17 9.00 7.89
N VAL A 120 -11.02 9.05 8.92
CA VAL A 120 -12.13 10.02 9.02
C VAL A 120 -11.62 11.45 9.04
N GLU A 121 -10.56 11.72 9.82
CA GLU A 121 -9.90 13.03 9.89
C GLU A 121 -9.35 13.48 8.52
N TRP A 122 -8.63 12.59 7.82
CA TRP A 122 -8.10 12.90 6.48
C TRP A 122 -9.21 13.14 5.47
N CYS A 123 -10.31 12.38 5.54
CA CYS A 123 -11.46 12.52 4.65
C CYS A 123 -12.26 13.81 4.92
N THR A 124 -12.18 14.38 6.13
CA THR A 124 -12.92 15.59 6.52
C THR A 124 -12.10 16.88 6.37
N THR A 125 -10.78 16.77 6.19
CA THR A 125 -9.89 17.91 5.91
C THR A 125 -10.19 18.52 4.54
N ARG A 126 -10.52 19.82 4.50
CA ARG A 126 -10.79 20.55 3.24
C ARG A 126 -9.58 20.51 2.31
N GLY A 127 -9.79 20.07 1.07
CA GLY A 127 -8.75 20.01 0.04
C GLY A 127 -8.08 18.65 -0.10
N THR A 128 -8.39 17.67 0.76
CA THR A 128 -7.91 16.29 0.61
C THR A 128 -8.62 15.59 -0.54
N LYS A 129 -7.85 15.07 -1.49
CA LYS A 129 -8.35 14.18 -2.54
C LYS A 129 -8.23 12.73 -2.05
N VAL A 130 -9.36 12.14 -1.69
CA VAL A 130 -9.44 10.74 -1.25
C VAL A 130 -9.77 9.85 -2.45
N SER A 131 -8.94 8.84 -2.70
CA SER A 131 -9.26 7.79 -3.67
C SER A 131 -9.27 6.42 -2.98
N ILE A 132 -10.46 5.83 -2.89
CA ILE A 132 -10.65 4.48 -2.36
C ILE A 132 -10.54 3.52 -3.54
N ARG A 133 -9.58 2.60 -3.49
CA ARG A 133 -9.49 1.51 -4.46
C ARG A 133 -9.75 0.19 -3.77
N PRO A 134 -10.65 -0.66 -4.31
CA PRO A 134 -10.86 -1.98 -3.76
C PRO A 134 -9.58 -2.79 -3.92
N VAL A 135 -9.17 -3.50 -2.86
CA VAL A 135 -8.12 -4.51 -2.99
C VAL A 135 -8.66 -5.61 -3.91
N LEU A 136 -7.97 -5.81 -5.04
CA LEU A 136 -8.30 -6.90 -5.95
C LEU A 136 -7.72 -8.18 -5.41
N ASP A 137 -8.58 -9.07 -4.91
CA ASP A 137 -8.19 -10.44 -4.65
C ASP A 137 -7.79 -11.10 -5.99
N LEU A 138 -6.48 -11.21 -6.22
CA LEU A 138 -5.93 -11.87 -7.38
C LEU A 138 -6.21 -13.38 -7.37
N SER A 139 -6.71 -13.90 -6.24
CA SER A 139 -7.07 -15.29 -6.06
C SER A 139 -8.57 -15.60 -6.23
N GLU A 140 -9.41 -14.58 -6.40
CA GLU A 140 -10.83 -14.78 -6.67
C GLU A 140 -11.05 -15.26 -8.12
N GLU A 141 -11.91 -16.26 -8.31
CA GLU A 141 -12.36 -16.65 -9.65
C GLU A 141 -13.65 -15.89 -10.00
N ILE A 142 -13.57 -14.95 -10.93
CA ILE A 142 -14.70 -14.11 -11.35
C ILE A 142 -15.27 -14.69 -12.63
N THR A 143 -16.57 -15.04 -12.64
CA THR A 143 -17.29 -15.50 -13.84
C THR A 143 -18.42 -14.54 -14.19
N VAL A 144 -18.57 -14.22 -15.48
CA VAL A 144 -19.69 -13.42 -15.99
C VAL A 144 -20.35 -14.09 -17.19
N ASP A 145 -21.67 -13.96 -17.29
CA ASP A 145 -22.47 -14.53 -18.38
C ASP A 145 -22.58 -13.55 -19.57
N ARG A 146 -21.43 -13.13 -20.09
CA ARG A 146 -21.33 -12.30 -21.30
C ARG A 146 -19.95 -12.42 -21.92
N TYR A 147 -19.84 -12.06 -23.20
CA TYR A 147 -18.56 -12.05 -23.92
C TYR A 147 -17.54 -11.06 -23.33
N ALA A 148 -17.95 -9.82 -23.08
CA ALA A 148 -17.04 -8.74 -22.70
C ALA A 148 -16.56 -8.88 -21.23
N PRO A 149 -15.24 -9.00 -20.97
CA PRO A 149 -14.70 -9.02 -19.61
C PRO A 149 -15.04 -7.74 -18.83
N THR A 150 -15.21 -7.87 -17.52
CA THR A 150 -15.34 -6.72 -16.61
C THR A 150 -14.01 -5.95 -16.52
N ALA A 151 -14.08 -4.67 -16.12
CA ALA A 151 -12.88 -3.92 -15.72
C ALA A 151 -12.10 -4.64 -14.60
N ARG A 152 -12.82 -5.28 -13.68
CA ARG A 152 -12.24 -6.08 -12.59
C ARG A 152 -11.44 -7.28 -13.10
N GLN A 153 -11.99 -8.07 -14.03
CA GLN A 153 -11.28 -9.17 -14.68
C GLN A 153 -10.09 -8.68 -15.51
N ARG A 154 -10.21 -7.52 -16.16
CA ARG A 154 -9.10 -6.88 -16.88
C ARG A 154 -7.95 -6.54 -15.95
N GLU A 155 -8.23 -5.85 -14.86
CA GLU A 155 -7.20 -5.44 -13.91
C GLU A 155 -6.58 -6.67 -13.23
N GLN A 156 -7.39 -7.65 -12.84
CA GLN A 156 -6.89 -8.91 -12.27
C GLN A 156 -5.93 -9.64 -13.22
N ALA A 157 -6.27 -9.74 -14.51
CA ALA A 157 -5.41 -10.37 -15.51
C ALA A 157 -4.10 -9.58 -15.74
N ILE A 158 -4.14 -8.25 -15.75
CA ILE A 158 -2.94 -7.40 -15.86
C ILE A 158 -2.02 -7.58 -14.65
N LEU A 159 -2.57 -7.60 -13.44
CA LEU A 159 -1.80 -7.76 -12.21
C LEU A 159 -1.22 -9.17 -12.04
N LEU A 160 -1.94 -10.19 -12.52
CA LEU A 160 -1.45 -11.58 -12.53
C LEU A 160 -0.40 -11.82 -13.62
N THR A 161 -0.48 -11.12 -14.74
CA THR A 161 0.40 -11.31 -15.88
C THR A 161 0.71 -9.95 -16.51
N PRO A 162 1.78 -9.25 -16.06
CA PRO A 162 2.03 -7.85 -16.42
C PRO A 162 2.48 -7.66 -17.87
N THR A 163 2.76 -8.75 -18.59
CA THR A 163 3.13 -8.75 -20.00
C THR A 163 2.26 -9.71 -20.79
N CYS A 164 2.27 -9.57 -22.11
CA CYS A 164 1.69 -10.53 -23.05
C CYS A 164 2.18 -11.95 -22.77
N VAL A 165 1.27 -12.92 -22.69
CA VAL A 165 1.57 -14.31 -22.27
C VAL A 165 2.14 -15.20 -23.39
N PHE A 166 2.35 -14.65 -24.59
CA PHE A 166 3.00 -15.35 -25.70
C PHE A 166 4.51 -15.53 -25.43
N PRO A 167 5.13 -16.65 -25.84
CA PRO A 167 6.55 -16.90 -25.60
C PRO A 167 7.46 -15.72 -25.99
N HIS A 168 8.31 -15.30 -25.04
CA HIS A 168 9.31 -14.23 -25.21
C HIS A 168 8.74 -12.82 -25.52
N CYS A 169 7.43 -12.60 -25.37
CA CYS A 169 6.85 -11.27 -25.57
C CYS A 169 6.91 -10.45 -24.27
N SER A 170 7.45 -9.24 -24.34
CA SER A 170 7.54 -8.29 -23.22
C SER A 170 6.56 -7.12 -23.31
N LYS A 171 5.58 -7.16 -24.23
CA LYS A 171 4.58 -6.10 -24.39
C LYS A 171 3.76 -5.95 -23.11
N ASP A 172 3.66 -4.75 -22.57
CA ASP A 172 2.88 -4.42 -21.38
C ASP A 172 1.41 -4.86 -21.53
N ALA A 173 0.89 -5.57 -20.53
CA ALA A 173 -0.47 -6.10 -20.50
C ALA A 173 -1.57 -5.03 -20.52
N ARG A 174 -1.28 -3.81 -20.05
CA ARG A 174 -2.22 -2.67 -20.13
C ARG A 174 -2.56 -2.32 -21.58
N GLY A 175 -1.60 -2.53 -22.50
CA GLY A 175 -1.76 -2.36 -23.95
C GLY A 175 -2.19 -3.63 -24.69
N CYS A 176 -2.59 -4.68 -23.97
CA CYS A 176 -3.00 -5.96 -24.57
C CYS A 176 -4.53 -6.12 -24.63
N ASP A 177 -4.97 -6.95 -25.58
CA ASP A 177 -6.31 -7.51 -25.61
C ASP A 177 -6.41 -8.58 -24.50
N LEU A 178 -7.61 -8.79 -23.94
CA LEU A 178 -7.86 -9.97 -23.11
C LEU A 178 -8.37 -11.09 -24.01
N ASP A 179 -7.57 -12.12 -24.14
CA ASP A 179 -7.88 -13.31 -24.91
C ASP A 179 -8.59 -14.35 -24.03
N HIS A 180 -9.67 -14.93 -24.55
CA HIS A 180 -10.27 -16.13 -23.99
C HIS A 180 -9.44 -17.35 -24.39
N ILE A 181 -8.68 -17.97 -23.47
CA ILE A 181 -7.81 -19.14 -23.71
C ILE A 181 -8.58 -20.20 -24.53
N THR A 182 -9.72 -20.63 -24.00
CA THR A 182 -10.77 -21.31 -24.75
C THR A 182 -11.70 -20.28 -25.32
N ALA A 183 -11.80 -20.19 -26.65
CA ALA A 183 -12.58 -19.14 -27.31
C ALA A 183 -14.04 -19.15 -26.87
N TYR A 184 -14.63 -17.96 -26.70
CA TYR A 184 -16.02 -17.82 -26.30
C TYR A 184 -16.99 -18.49 -27.29
N SER A 185 -16.72 -18.38 -28.59
CA SER A 185 -17.48 -19.06 -29.66
C SER A 185 -17.40 -20.59 -29.61
N GLN A 186 -16.43 -21.15 -28.87
CA GLN A 186 -16.25 -22.59 -28.67
C GLN A 186 -16.77 -23.05 -27.29
N GLY A 187 -17.57 -22.21 -26.61
CA GLY A 187 -18.13 -22.52 -25.28
C GLY A 187 -17.24 -22.09 -24.10
N GLY A 188 -16.15 -21.36 -24.35
CA GLY A 188 -15.32 -20.80 -23.29
C GLY A 188 -16.03 -19.67 -22.53
N LYS A 189 -16.32 -19.87 -21.25
CA LYS A 189 -16.93 -18.83 -20.41
C LYS A 189 -15.96 -17.68 -20.16
N THR A 190 -16.50 -16.49 -19.90
CA THR A 190 -15.70 -15.33 -19.50
C THR A 190 -15.39 -15.43 -18.00
N THR A 191 -14.33 -16.17 -17.70
CA THR A 191 -13.86 -16.38 -16.32
C THR A 191 -12.44 -15.85 -16.14
N SER A 192 -12.05 -15.49 -14.92
CA SER A 192 -10.68 -15.09 -14.59
C SER A 192 -9.64 -16.13 -15.04
N TRP A 193 -9.95 -17.41 -14.88
CA TRP A 193 -9.11 -18.51 -15.33
C TRP A 193 -8.98 -18.57 -16.85
N ASN A 194 -10.05 -18.29 -17.60
CA ASN A 194 -10.09 -18.36 -19.06
C ASN A 194 -9.58 -17.09 -19.75
N LEU A 195 -9.17 -16.05 -19.03
CA LEU A 195 -8.70 -14.78 -19.60
C LEU A 195 -7.18 -14.60 -19.39
N ALA A 196 -6.48 -14.21 -20.47
CA ALA A 196 -5.07 -13.86 -20.41
C ALA A 196 -4.72 -12.67 -21.35
N PRO A 197 -3.77 -11.80 -20.97
CA PRO A 197 -3.32 -10.70 -21.82
C PRO A 197 -2.55 -11.21 -23.06
N LEU A 198 -3.02 -10.83 -24.25
CA LEU A 198 -2.27 -11.00 -25.50
C LEU A 198 -2.19 -9.67 -26.25
N CYS A 199 -0.99 -9.32 -26.70
CA CYS A 199 -0.85 -8.16 -27.57
C CYS A 199 -1.63 -8.40 -28.87
N ARG A 200 -2.10 -7.33 -29.51
CA ARG A 200 -2.92 -7.42 -30.72
C ARG A 200 -2.33 -8.34 -31.80
N PHE A 201 -1.01 -8.35 -31.94
CA PHE A 201 -0.31 -9.22 -32.88
C PHE A 201 -0.46 -10.70 -32.49
N HIS A 202 -0.09 -11.10 -31.27
CA HIS A 202 -0.16 -12.49 -30.84
C HIS A 202 -1.59 -13.00 -30.64
N HIS A 203 -2.53 -12.13 -30.27
CA HIS A 203 -3.95 -12.47 -30.26
C HIS A 203 -4.41 -12.88 -31.66
N ARG A 204 -4.03 -12.13 -32.71
CA ARG A 204 -4.31 -12.52 -34.11
C ARG A 204 -3.58 -13.79 -34.53
N VAL A 205 -2.33 -13.99 -34.09
CA VAL A 205 -1.60 -15.25 -34.35
C VAL A 205 -2.38 -16.44 -33.83
N LYS A 206 -2.84 -16.40 -32.58
CA LYS A 206 -3.68 -17.46 -32.01
C LYS A 206 -4.98 -17.63 -32.79
N THR A 207 -5.70 -16.55 -33.08
CA THR A 207 -7.02 -16.61 -33.73
C THR A 207 -6.99 -17.12 -35.17
N PHE A 208 -5.97 -16.75 -35.95
CA PHE A 208 -5.90 -17.03 -37.39
C PHE A 208 -4.90 -18.14 -37.75
N SER A 209 -4.40 -18.88 -36.76
CA SER A 209 -3.51 -20.02 -37.00
C SER A 209 -3.83 -21.18 -36.06
N THR A 210 -3.00 -22.22 -36.07
CA THR A 210 -3.14 -23.39 -35.18
C THR A 210 -2.34 -23.27 -33.89
N TRP A 211 -1.82 -22.08 -33.57
CA TRP A 211 -1.26 -21.82 -32.25
C TRP A 211 -2.34 -21.97 -31.18
N THR A 212 -2.07 -22.80 -30.18
CA THR A 212 -2.95 -23.03 -29.04
C THR A 212 -2.16 -22.92 -27.75
N TYR A 213 -2.85 -22.71 -26.64
CA TYR A 213 -2.20 -22.71 -25.33
C TYR A 213 -3.19 -23.08 -24.25
N ARG A 214 -2.65 -23.51 -23.11
CA ARG A 214 -3.40 -23.75 -21.88
C ARG A 214 -2.72 -23.07 -20.72
N ARG A 215 -3.51 -22.62 -19.75
CA ARG A 215 -3.02 -22.12 -18.48
C ARG A 215 -2.72 -23.29 -17.54
N THR A 216 -1.56 -23.26 -16.87
CA THR A 216 -1.15 -24.28 -15.88
C THR A 216 -1.21 -23.77 -14.45
N SER A 217 -1.03 -22.47 -14.26
CA SER A 217 -1.15 -21.76 -12.98
C SER A 217 -1.66 -20.35 -13.27
N ARG A 218 -1.88 -19.51 -12.26
CA ARG A 218 -2.30 -18.12 -12.52
C ARG A 218 -1.29 -17.31 -13.35
N THR A 219 -0.02 -17.67 -13.30
CA THR A 219 1.11 -16.93 -13.91
C THR A 219 1.84 -17.72 -14.99
N SER A 220 1.49 -19.00 -15.21
CA SER A 220 2.21 -19.89 -16.12
C SER A 220 1.31 -20.53 -17.17
N PHE A 221 1.85 -20.72 -18.38
CA PHE A 221 1.16 -21.18 -19.57
C PHE A 221 2.03 -22.15 -20.37
N ILE A 222 1.37 -22.99 -21.17
CA ILE A 222 2.03 -23.87 -22.13
C ILE A 222 1.43 -23.61 -23.50
N TRP A 223 2.26 -23.08 -24.40
CA TRP A 223 1.91 -22.84 -25.80
C TRP A 223 2.35 -23.99 -26.68
N THR A 224 1.52 -24.33 -27.67
CA THR A 224 1.81 -25.31 -28.71
C THR A 224 1.81 -24.61 -30.06
N SER A 225 2.95 -24.67 -30.74
CA SER A 225 3.12 -24.12 -32.09
C SER A 225 2.41 -24.98 -33.15
N PRO A 226 2.17 -24.45 -34.36
CA PRO A 226 1.64 -25.21 -35.49
C PRO A 226 2.42 -26.47 -35.85
N LYS A 227 3.72 -26.52 -35.51
CA LYS A 227 4.60 -27.68 -35.73
C LYS A 227 4.64 -28.64 -34.54
N GLY A 228 3.75 -28.47 -33.55
CA GLY A 228 3.69 -29.30 -32.35
C GLY A 228 4.78 -29.01 -31.30
N ARG A 229 5.63 -27.98 -31.50
CA ARG A 229 6.62 -27.59 -30.48
C ARG A 229 5.94 -26.95 -29.28
N VAL A 230 6.38 -27.34 -28.09
CA VAL A 230 5.86 -26.87 -26.80
C VAL A 230 6.75 -25.76 -26.26
N HIS A 231 6.14 -24.67 -25.82
CA HIS A 231 6.80 -23.48 -25.29
C HIS A 231 6.20 -23.16 -23.91
N PRO A 232 6.90 -23.48 -22.81
CA PRO A 232 6.49 -23.05 -21.48
C PRO A 232 6.73 -21.54 -21.34
N VAL A 233 5.80 -20.87 -20.68
CA VAL A 233 5.90 -19.45 -20.31
C VAL A 233 5.59 -19.37 -18.82
N ASP A 234 6.55 -18.92 -18.03
CA ASP A 234 6.37 -18.66 -16.61
C ASP A 234 6.65 -17.18 -16.33
N LEU A 235 5.66 -16.47 -15.81
CA LEU A 235 5.75 -15.04 -15.53
C LEU A 235 5.87 -14.75 -14.03
N THR A 236 6.09 -15.77 -13.19
CA THR A 236 6.18 -15.60 -11.73
C THR A 236 7.22 -14.53 -11.34
N ASP A 237 8.44 -14.60 -11.87
CA ASP A 237 9.48 -13.60 -11.54
C ASP A 237 9.14 -12.19 -12.04
N VAL A 238 8.51 -12.09 -13.21
CA VAL A 238 8.08 -10.80 -13.80
C VAL A 238 6.96 -10.19 -12.96
N THR A 239 6.06 -11.01 -12.42
CA THR A 239 5.00 -10.55 -11.52
C THR A 239 5.56 -10.01 -10.21
N ASP A 240 6.58 -10.66 -9.65
CA ASP A 240 7.23 -10.21 -8.42
C ASP A 240 8.02 -8.92 -8.64
N GLU A 241 8.70 -8.76 -9.76
CA GLU A 241 9.34 -7.50 -10.13
C GLU A 241 8.30 -6.38 -10.34
N HIS A 242 7.20 -6.67 -11.03
CA HIS A 242 6.13 -5.69 -11.24
C HIS A 242 5.56 -5.21 -9.89
N ARG A 243 5.28 -6.14 -8.98
CA ARG A 243 4.79 -5.83 -7.62
C ARG A 243 5.78 -4.98 -6.81
N ARG A 244 7.09 -5.21 -6.96
CA ARG A 244 8.13 -4.39 -6.31
C ARG A 244 8.22 -2.97 -6.86
N ARG A 245 7.82 -2.75 -8.12
CA ARG A 245 7.84 -1.42 -8.77
C ARG A 245 6.54 -0.63 -8.59
N THR A 246 5.43 -1.32 -8.34
CA THR A 246 4.11 -0.70 -8.15
C THR A 246 3.73 -0.52 -6.69
N ARG A 247 4.51 -1.07 -5.75
CA ARG A 247 4.50 -0.78 -4.32
C ARG A 247 5.49 0.34 -4.02
#